data_AF-A0A842RDW7-F1
#
_entry.id   AF-A0A842RDW7-F1
#
_cell.length_a   1.000
_cell.length_b   1.000
_cell.length_c   1.000
_cell.angle_alpha   90.00
_cell.angle_beta   90.00
_cell.angle_gamma   90.00
#
_symmetry.space_group_name_H-M   'P 1'
#
loop_
_entity.id
_entity.type
_entity.pdbx_description
1 polymer ?
#
loop_
_entity_poly.entity_id
_entity_poly.type
_entity_poly.pdbx_seq_one_letter_code
_entity_poly.pdbx_strand_id
1 'polypeptide(L)'
;MAKIQEGDFVLLSASQKKKWMIKIEPEKQFHTHRGTIDLESLIGLEFGSQIKSSKGANFFLWKPLPSDYQDAIQHSTQVIYNTDAAQIILSAGACNGSKIIEAGTGSGGLTVLLAKYVSPDGRIYSYDRSESHQVIAQKNLKKLGLEDQVEFKVRDVTEGFDEKEIEAIILDLPVPWEVIPSARESLMGGGVLIVFVPTYVQVEQTIAQMKDYHFFQIEAFEIIRRDLTTRIGAIRPVTRMIGFTGFLITGRKGLVNNPSKENE
;
A
#
# COMPACT_ATOMS: atom_id res chain seq x y z
N MET A 1 -19.61 -18.88 12.56
CA MET A 1 -19.07 -17.51 12.43
C MET A 1 -17.55 -17.57 12.58
N ALA A 2 -16.80 -16.62 12.02
CA ALA A 2 -15.34 -16.61 12.13
C ALA A 2 -14.93 -16.29 13.57
N LYS A 3 -14.25 -17.23 14.23
CA LYS A 3 -13.74 -17.08 15.59
C LYS A 3 -12.28 -16.65 15.55
N ILE A 4 -11.88 -15.88 16.56
CA ILE A 4 -10.51 -15.43 16.78
C ILE A 4 -9.67 -16.63 17.23
N GLN A 5 -8.52 -16.80 16.58
CA GLN A 5 -7.54 -17.84 16.89
C GLN A 5 -6.20 -17.23 17.32
N GLU A 6 -5.34 -18.06 17.89
CA GLU A 6 -3.94 -17.69 18.10
C GLU A 6 -3.27 -17.32 16.76
N GLY A 7 -2.45 -16.28 16.77
CA GLY A 7 -1.76 -15.76 15.60
C GLY A 7 -2.58 -14.79 14.76
N ASP A 8 -3.90 -14.73 14.93
CA ASP A 8 -4.76 -13.77 14.22
C ASP A 8 -4.40 -12.33 14.57
N PHE A 9 -4.56 -11.44 13.60
CA PHE A 9 -4.62 -10.00 13.85
C PHE A 9 -6.04 -9.57 14.17
N VAL A 10 -6.20 -8.77 15.23
CA VAL A 10 -7.47 -8.18 15.66
C VAL A 10 -7.32 -6.68 15.77
N LEU A 11 -8.31 -5.93 15.28
CA LEU A 11 -8.38 -4.50 15.44
C LEU A 11 -9.28 -4.16 16.63
N LEU A 12 -8.65 -3.81 17.75
CA LEU A 12 -9.34 -3.31 18.93
C LEU A 12 -9.77 -1.87 18.73
N SER A 13 -11.04 -1.55 18.95
CA SER A 13 -11.48 -0.14 18.95
C SER A 13 -12.37 0.17 20.15
N ALA A 14 -12.11 1.31 20.80
CA ALA A 14 -12.98 1.86 21.84
C ALA A 14 -13.80 3.07 21.35
N SER A 15 -13.47 3.58 20.16
CA SER A 15 -14.22 4.60 19.43
C SER A 15 -13.73 4.64 17.99
N GLN A 16 -14.40 5.39 17.11
CA GLN A 16 -13.95 5.54 15.72
C GLN A 16 -12.51 6.05 15.57
N LYS A 17 -12.03 6.84 16.53
CA LYS A 17 -10.71 7.49 16.46
C LYS A 17 -9.56 6.72 17.11
N LYS A 18 -9.87 5.78 18.03
CA LYS A 18 -8.85 5.05 18.78
C LYS A 18 -8.97 3.57 18.46
N LYS A 19 -8.08 3.14 17.57
CA LYS A 19 -7.95 1.77 17.09
C LYS A 19 -6.54 1.28 17.40
N TRP A 20 -6.41 -0.02 17.64
CA TRP A 20 -5.12 -0.69 17.86
C TRP A 20 -5.11 -2.02 17.12
N MET A 21 -4.13 -2.20 16.26
CA MET A 21 -3.84 -3.48 15.65
C MET A 21 -3.04 -4.33 16.64
N ILE A 22 -3.57 -5.49 17.01
CA ILE A 22 -2.91 -6.44 17.91
C ILE A 22 -2.82 -7.82 17.26
N LYS A 23 -1.73 -8.53 17.52
CA LYS A 23 -1.60 -9.95 17.21
C LYS A 23 -2.03 -10.74 18.44
N ILE A 24 -2.86 -11.75 18.26
CA ILE A 24 -3.35 -12.60 19.34
C ILE A 24 -2.27 -13.62 19.68
N GLU A 25 -1.75 -13.52 20.90
CA GLU A 25 -0.72 -14.40 21.44
C GLU A 25 -1.13 -14.76 22.88
N PRO A 26 -1.19 -16.05 23.25
CA PRO A 26 -1.50 -16.49 24.60
C PRO A 26 -0.58 -15.85 25.66
N GLU A 27 -1.06 -15.75 26.89
CA GLU A 27 -0.32 -15.21 28.04
C GLU A 27 0.14 -13.73 27.92
N LYS A 28 -0.20 -13.04 26.82
CA LYS A 28 0.12 -11.62 26.63
C LYS A 28 -1.04 -10.72 27.03
N GLN A 29 -0.67 -9.55 27.55
CA GLN A 29 -1.61 -8.50 27.95
C GLN A 29 -1.41 -7.22 27.16
N PHE A 30 -2.51 -6.68 26.64
CA PHE A 30 -2.51 -5.38 25.96
C PHE A 30 -2.86 -4.25 26.92
N HIS A 31 -1.97 -3.28 27.04
CA HIS A 31 -2.06 -2.19 28.01
C HIS A 31 -2.48 -0.89 27.34
N THR A 32 -3.51 -0.23 27.90
CA THR A 32 -3.93 1.10 27.46
C THR A 32 -4.24 2.02 28.64
N HIS A 33 -4.33 3.32 28.38
CA HIS A 33 -4.88 4.30 29.34
C HIS A 33 -6.29 3.93 29.86
N ARG A 34 -7.05 3.11 29.11
CA ARG A 34 -8.40 2.63 29.44
C ARG A 34 -8.42 1.27 30.14
N GLY A 35 -7.27 0.79 30.60
CA GLY A 35 -7.12 -0.51 31.27
C GLY A 35 -6.41 -1.53 30.40
N THR A 36 -6.32 -2.73 30.96
CA THR A 36 -5.61 -3.88 30.37
C THR A 36 -6.62 -4.86 29.82
N ILE A 37 -6.25 -5.54 28.73
CA ILE A 37 -7.01 -6.62 28.11
C ILE A 37 -6.10 -7.84 28.01
N ASP A 38 -6.55 -8.97 28.56
CA ASP A 38 -5.87 -10.25 28.41
C ASP A 38 -6.15 -10.83 27.03
N LEU A 39 -5.11 -11.10 26.23
CA LEU A 39 -5.27 -11.52 24.84
C LEU A 39 -5.72 -12.98 24.72
N GLU A 40 -5.38 -13.83 25.68
CA GLU A 40 -5.82 -15.22 25.72
C GLU A 40 -7.34 -15.31 25.85
N SER A 41 -7.94 -14.41 26.64
CA SER A 41 -9.40 -14.31 26.82
C SER A 41 -10.17 -13.97 25.53
N LEU A 42 -9.47 -13.54 24.47
CA LEU A 42 -10.09 -13.21 23.18
C LEU A 42 -10.21 -14.42 22.26
N ILE A 43 -9.44 -15.48 22.50
CA ILE A 43 -9.43 -16.68 21.68
C ILE A 43 -10.80 -17.37 21.79
N GLY A 44 -11.36 -17.76 20.65
CA GLY A 44 -12.67 -18.39 20.55
C GLY A 44 -13.86 -17.42 20.53
N LEU A 45 -13.64 -16.13 20.82
CA LEU A 45 -14.65 -15.09 20.60
C LEU A 45 -14.84 -14.82 19.11
N GLU A 46 -16.00 -14.27 18.76
CA GLU A 46 -16.30 -13.90 17.38
C GLU A 46 -15.82 -12.48 17.08
N PHE A 47 -15.34 -12.25 15.86
CA PHE A 47 -15.14 -10.88 15.39
C PHE A 47 -16.47 -10.11 15.42
N GLY A 48 -16.43 -8.88 15.89
CA GLY A 48 -17.58 -8.03 16.19
C GLY A 48 -18.02 -8.06 17.66
N SER A 49 -17.48 -8.98 18.47
CA SER A 49 -17.81 -9.07 19.89
C SER A 49 -17.41 -7.80 20.66
N GLN A 50 -18.22 -7.46 21.66
CA GLN A 50 -17.92 -6.42 22.63
C GLN A 50 -17.26 -7.03 23.86
N ILE A 51 -16.16 -6.43 24.31
CA ILE A 51 -15.44 -6.80 25.55
C ILE A 51 -15.29 -5.60 26.46
N LYS A 52 -14.91 -5.85 27.72
CA LYS A 52 -14.55 -4.81 28.69
C LYS A 52 -13.08 -4.95 29.09
N SER A 53 -12.39 -3.82 29.22
CA SER A 53 -11.06 -3.79 29.85
C SER A 53 -11.15 -3.95 31.37
N SER A 54 -10.00 -4.10 32.04
CA SER A 54 -9.91 -4.13 33.51
C SER A 54 -10.46 -2.88 34.22
N LYS A 55 -10.57 -1.73 33.52
CA LYS A 55 -11.21 -0.51 34.04
C LYS A 55 -12.67 -0.34 33.58
N GLY A 56 -13.26 -1.38 33.00
CA GLY A 56 -14.67 -1.40 32.56
C GLY A 56 -14.96 -0.67 31.25
N ALA A 57 -13.94 -0.24 30.50
CA ALA A 57 -14.15 0.43 29.22
C ALA A 57 -14.53 -0.57 28.12
N ASN A 58 -15.51 -0.23 27.30
CA ASN A 58 -15.98 -1.07 26.20
C ASN A 58 -15.04 -1.01 24.99
N PHE A 59 -14.75 -2.17 24.41
CA PHE A 59 -14.04 -2.31 23.13
C PHE A 59 -14.79 -3.28 22.21
N PHE A 60 -14.59 -3.12 20.91
CA PHE A 60 -15.02 -4.08 19.89
C PHE A 60 -13.82 -4.75 19.24
N LEU A 61 -13.98 -6.03 18.91
CA LEU A 61 -12.98 -6.88 18.25
C LEU A 61 -13.23 -6.94 16.75
N TRP A 62 -12.63 -6.07 15.93
CA TRP A 62 -12.87 -6.10 14.49
C TRP A 62 -11.89 -7.01 13.76
N LYS A 63 -12.38 -7.66 12.70
CA LYS A 63 -11.48 -8.26 11.70
C LYS A 63 -10.78 -7.10 10.99
N PRO A 64 -9.43 -7.03 10.97
CA PRO A 64 -8.76 -5.89 10.36
C PRO A 64 -8.97 -5.83 8.86
N LEU A 65 -9.22 -4.63 8.35
CA LEU A 65 -9.28 -4.32 6.92
C LEU A 65 -7.86 -4.01 6.39
N PRO A 66 -7.59 -4.10 5.08
CA PRO A 66 -6.29 -3.75 4.51
C PRO A 66 -5.79 -2.37 4.97
N SER A 67 -6.66 -1.37 4.99
CA SER A 67 -6.33 -0.03 5.49
C SER A 67 -5.86 0.00 6.94
N ASP A 68 -6.40 -0.88 7.80
CA ASP A 68 -5.97 -0.92 9.19
C ASP A 68 -4.53 -1.48 9.34
N TYR A 69 -4.04 -2.28 8.38
CA TYR A 69 -2.64 -2.70 8.34
C TYR A 69 -1.72 -1.54 7.98
N GLN A 70 -2.11 -0.73 6.98
CA GLN A 70 -1.38 0.48 6.61
C GLN A 70 -1.35 1.49 7.76
N ASP A 71 -2.46 1.69 8.47
CA ASP A 71 -2.52 2.57 9.65
C ASP A 71 -1.69 2.06 10.85
N ALA A 72 -1.33 0.76 10.87
CA ALA A 72 -0.63 0.13 11.99
C ALA A 72 0.90 0.21 11.92
N ILE A 73 1.46 0.64 10.78
CA ILE A 73 2.91 0.74 10.61
C ILE A 73 3.45 2.05 11.20
N GLN A 74 4.75 2.05 11.51
CA GLN A 74 5.44 3.28 11.87
C GLN A 74 5.85 4.03 10.61
N HIS A 75 5.39 5.26 10.46
CA HIS A 75 5.76 6.12 9.33
C HIS A 75 6.99 6.97 9.67
N SER A 76 7.99 6.92 8.81
CA SER A 76 9.18 7.80 8.80
C SER A 76 9.19 8.77 7.61
N THR A 77 8.35 8.51 6.61
CA THR A 77 8.25 9.25 5.35
C THR A 77 6.81 9.68 5.10
N GLN A 78 6.60 10.53 4.08
CA GLN A 78 5.29 10.72 3.50
C GLN A 78 4.75 9.38 2.98
N VAL A 79 3.43 9.19 3.05
CA VAL A 79 2.76 7.92 2.73
C VAL A 79 1.74 8.16 1.65
N ILE A 80 1.61 7.20 0.73
CA ILE A 80 0.50 7.13 -0.23
C ILE A 80 -0.80 6.89 0.53
N TYR A 81 -1.76 7.80 0.41
CA TYR A 81 -3.02 7.69 1.12
C TYR A 81 -3.87 6.52 0.60
N ASN A 82 -4.73 5.96 1.45
CA ASN A 82 -5.53 4.77 1.13
C ASN A 82 -6.35 4.91 -0.17
N THR A 83 -6.78 6.12 -0.51
CA THR A 83 -7.54 6.39 -1.73
C THR A 83 -6.66 6.26 -2.98
N ASP A 84 -5.45 6.81 -2.95
CA ASP A 84 -4.47 6.66 -4.03
C ASP A 84 -3.98 5.22 -4.10
N ALA A 85 -3.68 4.60 -2.95
CA ALA A 85 -3.25 3.20 -2.88
C ALA A 85 -4.31 2.23 -3.44
N ALA A 86 -5.60 2.47 -3.16
CA ALA A 86 -6.68 1.66 -3.73
C ALA A 86 -6.70 1.74 -5.26
N GLN A 87 -6.48 2.92 -5.82
CA GLN A 87 -6.37 3.08 -7.26
C GLN A 87 -5.10 2.43 -7.82
N ILE A 88 -3.96 2.55 -7.15
CA ILE A 88 -2.71 1.88 -7.55
C ILE A 88 -2.91 0.37 -7.61
N ILE A 89 -3.51 -0.24 -6.58
CA ILE A 89 -3.78 -1.68 -6.52
C ILE A 89 -4.69 -2.10 -7.67
N LEU A 90 -5.74 -1.32 -7.96
CA LEU A 90 -6.67 -1.57 -9.06
C LEU A 90 -5.96 -1.46 -10.41
N SER A 91 -5.23 -0.38 -10.64
CA SER A 91 -4.48 -0.13 -11.88
C SER A 91 -3.38 -1.17 -12.10
N ALA A 92 -2.78 -1.69 -11.03
CA ALA A 92 -1.77 -2.74 -11.08
C ALA A 92 -2.36 -4.11 -11.44
N GLY A 93 -3.68 -4.27 -11.34
CA GLY A 93 -4.32 -5.59 -11.42
C GLY A 93 -3.85 -6.54 -10.32
N ALA A 94 -3.42 -6.00 -9.18
CA ALA A 94 -2.80 -6.79 -8.12
C ALA A 94 -3.80 -7.80 -7.53
N CYS A 95 -3.46 -9.08 -7.68
CA CYS A 95 -4.25 -10.19 -7.15
C CYS A 95 -3.33 -11.35 -6.75
N ASN A 96 -3.89 -12.41 -6.17
CA ASN A 96 -3.11 -13.55 -5.73
C ASN A 96 -2.27 -14.11 -6.89
N GLY A 97 -0.97 -14.30 -6.66
CA GLY A 97 -0.02 -14.79 -7.67
C GLY A 97 0.71 -13.68 -8.42
N SER A 98 0.26 -12.42 -8.32
CA SER A 98 0.87 -11.33 -9.07
C SER A 98 2.32 -11.06 -8.64
N LYS A 99 3.16 -10.72 -9.60
CA LYS A 99 4.54 -10.26 -9.39
C LYS A 99 4.63 -8.78 -9.68
N ILE A 100 4.95 -7.99 -8.65
CA ILE A 100 4.93 -6.53 -8.72
C ILE A 100 6.26 -5.99 -8.22
N ILE A 101 6.82 -5.02 -8.95
CA ILE A 101 7.92 -4.20 -8.44
C ILE A 101 7.35 -2.92 -7.85
N GLU A 102 7.86 -2.53 -6.68
CA GLU A 102 7.67 -1.22 -6.09
C GLU A 102 9.05 -0.56 -5.95
N ALA A 103 9.19 0.69 -6.38
CA ALA A 103 10.39 1.48 -6.16
C ALA A 103 10.05 2.76 -5.39
N GLY A 104 10.75 2.97 -4.28
CA GLY A 104 10.37 3.94 -3.25
C GLY A 104 9.64 3.27 -2.09
N THR A 105 10.26 2.26 -1.46
CA THR A 105 9.67 1.51 -0.35
C THR A 105 9.24 2.42 0.81
N GLY A 106 10.07 3.42 1.16
CA GLY A 106 9.80 4.31 2.28
C GLY A 106 9.59 3.55 3.59
N SER A 107 8.45 3.75 4.24
CA SER A 107 8.08 3.02 5.48
C SER A 107 7.34 1.71 5.25
N GLY A 108 7.06 1.33 4.00
CA GLY A 108 6.31 0.12 3.65
C GLY A 108 4.79 0.30 3.60
N GLY A 109 4.29 1.54 3.49
CA GLY A 109 2.85 1.86 3.52
C GLY A 109 2.06 1.20 2.40
N LEU A 110 2.48 1.40 1.16
CA LEU A 110 1.89 0.75 0.00
C LEU A 110 2.29 -0.74 -0.05
N THR A 111 3.55 -1.05 0.23
CA THR A 111 4.09 -2.42 0.27
C THR A 111 3.24 -3.37 1.10
N VAL A 112 2.76 -2.96 2.28
CA VAL A 112 1.88 -3.77 3.14
C VAL A 112 0.57 -4.12 2.44
N LEU A 113 -0.03 -3.15 1.74
CA LEU A 113 -1.26 -3.41 1.01
C LEU A 113 -1.00 -4.36 -0.16
N LEU A 114 0.00 -4.07 -0.99
CA LEU A 114 0.38 -4.90 -2.12
C LEU A 114 0.64 -6.36 -1.69
N ALA A 115 1.45 -6.56 -0.64
CA ALA A 115 1.74 -7.88 -0.07
C ALA A 115 0.45 -8.64 0.28
N LYS A 116 -0.56 -7.97 0.88
CA LYS A 116 -1.85 -8.61 1.20
C LYS A 116 -2.64 -9.03 -0.04
N TYR A 117 -2.61 -8.24 -1.12
CA TYR A 117 -3.40 -8.52 -2.32
C TYR A 117 -2.74 -9.58 -3.22
N VAL A 118 -1.41 -9.68 -3.19
CA VAL A 118 -0.68 -10.71 -3.97
C VAL A 118 -0.52 -12.03 -3.24
N SER A 119 -0.72 -12.06 -1.92
CA SER A 119 -0.68 -13.27 -1.10
C SER A 119 -1.74 -14.31 -1.48
N PRO A 120 -1.49 -15.62 -1.26
CA PRO A 120 -0.23 -16.19 -0.76
C PRO A 120 0.83 -16.50 -1.83
N ASP A 121 0.46 -16.51 -3.11
CA ASP A 121 1.28 -17.09 -4.19
C ASP A 121 2.06 -16.05 -5.01
N GLY A 122 1.81 -14.76 -4.77
CA GLY A 122 2.48 -13.66 -5.44
C GLY A 122 3.73 -13.17 -4.73
N ARG A 123 4.34 -12.10 -5.26
CA ARG A 123 5.59 -11.56 -4.71
C ARG A 123 5.71 -10.07 -5.01
N ILE A 124 6.12 -9.31 -4.01
CA ILE A 124 6.52 -7.90 -4.18
C ILE A 124 8.04 -7.81 -4.16
N TYR A 125 8.63 -7.15 -5.15
CA TYR A 125 10.05 -6.79 -5.18
C TYR A 125 10.15 -5.30 -4.88
N SER A 126 10.53 -4.95 -3.65
CA SER A 126 10.51 -3.58 -3.15
C SER A 126 11.93 -3.01 -3.11
N TYR A 127 12.18 -2.00 -3.94
CA TYR A 127 13.46 -1.33 -4.10
C TYR A 127 13.47 0.05 -3.43
N ASP A 128 14.54 0.34 -2.70
CA ASP A 128 14.82 1.67 -2.15
C ASP A 128 16.33 1.81 -1.96
N ARG A 129 16.90 2.94 -2.37
CA ARG A 129 18.34 3.20 -2.20
C ARG A 129 18.74 3.44 -0.73
N SER A 130 17.77 3.75 0.13
CA SER A 130 17.98 4.00 1.55
C SER A 130 17.88 2.70 2.35
N GLU A 131 19.02 2.24 2.85
CA GLU A 131 19.07 1.09 3.76
C GLU A 131 18.19 1.31 5.00
N SER A 132 18.18 2.53 5.54
CA SER A 132 17.37 2.86 6.71
C SER A 132 15.87 2.74 6.46
N HIS A 133 15.39 3.09 5.26
CA HIS A 133 14.00 2.90 4.88
C HIS A 133 13.68 1.41 4.78
N GLN A 134 14.54 0.63 4.12
CA GLN A 134 14.35 -0.80 3.98
C GLN A 134 14.27 -1.52 5.33
N VAL A 135 15.14 -1.17 6.29
CA VAL A 135 15.09 -1.73 7.64
C VAL A 135 13.76 -1.41 8.36
N ILE A 136 13.26 -0.17 8.21
CA ILE A 136 11.97 0.23 8.80
C ILE A 136 10.81 -0.54 8.15
N ALA A 137 10.77 -0.61 6.82
CA ALA A 137 9.75 -1.32 6.07
C ALA A 137 9.75 -2.81 6.41
N GLN A 138 10.91 -3.46 6.41
CA GLN A 138 11.05 -4.87 6.78
C GLN A 138 10.54 -5.12 8.20
N LYS A 139 10.90 -4.28 9.17
CA LYS A 139 10.40 -4.38 10.55
C LYS A 139 8.87 -4.23 10.62
N ASN A 140 8.30 -3.30 9.85
CA ASN A 140 6.86 -3.08 9.78
C ASN A 140 6.14 -4.30 9.19
N LEU A 141 6.62 -4.83 8.06
CA LEU A 141 6.01 -6.00 7.41
C LEU A 141 6.17 -7.27 8.24
N LYS A 142 7.33 -7.45 8.90
CA LYS A 142 7.57 -8.55 9.85
C LYS A 142 6.55 -8.55 10.98
N LYS A 143 6.32 -7.39 11.59
CA LYS A 143 5.34 -7.21 12.66
C LYS A 143 3.93 -7.60 12.23
N LEU A 144 3.61 -7.45 10.93
CA LEU A 144 2.32 -7.76 10.33
C LEU A 144 2.25 -9.16 9.69
N GLY A 145 3.33 -9.95 9.76
CA GLY A 145 3.39 -11.28 9.16
C GLY A 145 3.37 -11.28 7.63
N LEU A 146 3.88 -10.23 7.00
CA LEU A 146 3.88 -10.04 5.54
C LEU A 146 5.30 -10.02 4.94
N GLU A 147 6.34 -10.21 5.75
CA GLU A 147 7.74 -10.16 5.28
C GLU A 147 8.04 -11.22 4.22
N ASP A 148 7.45 -12.41 4.35
CA ASP A 148 7.67 -13.52 3.42
C ASP A 148 7.12 -13.26 2.01
N GLN A 149 6.27 -12.24 1.85
CA GLN A 149 5.68 -11.86 0.56
C GLN A 149 6.48 -10.79 -0.18
N VAL A 150 7.53 -10.27 0.47
CA VAL A 150 8.30 -9.14 -0.06
C VAL A 150 9.79 -9.48 -0.11
N GLU A 151 10.42 -9.12 -1.22
CA GLU A 151 11.86 -9.09 -1.38
C GLU A 151 12.34 -7.64 -1.32
N PHE A 152 13.06 -7.29 -0.26
CA PHE A 152 13.60 -5.95 -0.09
C PHE A 152 14.99 -5.85 -0.72
N LYS A 153 15.21 -4.83 -1.55
CA LYS A 153 16.47 -4.60 -2.26
C LYS A 153 16.97 -3.17 -2.03
N VAL A 154 18.12 -3.07 -1.37
CA VAL A 154 18.82 -1.79 -1.20
C VAL A 154 19.59 -1.50 -2.49
N ARG A 155 18.98 -0.77 -3.42
CA ARG A 155 19.60 -0.47 -4.73
C ARG A 155 19.02 0.81 -5.34
N ASP A 156 19.83 1.48 -6.16
CA ASP A 156 19.36 2.51 -7.06
C ASP A 156 18.71 1.86 -8.30
N VAL A 157 17.42 2.14 -8.51
CA VAL A 157 16.65 1.55 -9.61
C VAL A 157 16.96 2.17 -10.98
N THR A 158 17.72 3.26 -11.03
CA THR A 158 18.26 3.80 -12.29
C THR A 158 19.24 2.81 -12.95
N GLU A 159 19.86 1.93 -12.16
CA GLU A 159 20.74 0.84 -12.66
C GLU A 159 19.96 -0.36 -13.22
N GLY A 160 18.63 -0.39 -13.01
CA GLY A 160 17.76 -1.45 -13.50
C GLY A 160 17.17 -2.37 -12.43
N PHE A 161 16.28 -3.25 -12.87
CA PHE A 161 15.65 -4.28 -12.04
C PHE A 161 16.16 -5.67 -12.41
N ASP A 162 16.29 -6.54 -11.42
CA ASP A 162 16.71 -7.94 -11.63
C ASP A 162 15.60 -8.77 -12.29
N GLU A 163 14.34 -8.44 -11.97
CA GLU A 163 13.20 -9.21 -12.42
C GLU A 163 12.78 -8.86 -13.84
N LYS A 164 12.33 -9.88 -14.57
CA LYS A 164 11.75 -9.76 -15.92
C LYS A 164 10.37 -10.39 -15.94
N GLU A 165 9.58 -10.07 -16.96
CA GLU A 165 8.18 -10.51 -17.11
C GLU A 165 7.31 -10.14 -15.89
N ILE A 166 7.50 -8.91 -15.39
CA ILE A 166 6.72 -8.34 -14.29
C ILE A 166 5.40 -7.77 -14.81
N GLU A 167 4.31 -7.98 -14.07
CA GLU A 167 2.97 -7.56 -14.48
C GLU A 167 2.74 -6.06 -14.23
N ALA A 168 3.24 -5.55 -13.09
CA ALA A 168 3.11 -4.15 -12.72
C ALA A 168 4.38 -3.61 -12.05
N ILE A 169 4.75 -2.37 -12.38
CA ILE A 169 5.80 -1.62 -11.70
C ILE A 169 5.20 -0.32 -11.18
N ILE A 170 5.46 -0.03 -9.91
CA ILE A 170 4.97 1.16 -9.21
C ILE A 170 6.16 2.00 -8.78
N LEU A 171 6.18 3.27 -9.19
CA LEU A 171 7.26 4.22 -8.88
C LEU A 171 6.73 5.38 -8.02
N ASP A 172 7.24 5.51 -6.80
CA ASP A 172 7.09 6.68 -5.92
C ASP A 172 8.48 7.27 -5.66
N LEU A 173 8.99 7.99 -6.66
CA LEU A 173 10.37 8.48 -6.71
C LEU A 173 10.40 9.98 -7.05
N PRO A 174 11.47 10.71 -6.69
CA PRO A 174 11.60 12.11 -7.07
C PRO A 174 11.78 12.32 -8.59
N VAL A 175 12.40 11.35 -9.27
CA VAL A 175 12.81 11.43 -10.68
C VAL A 175 12.41 10.14 -11.43
N PRO A 176 11.11 9.78 -11.49
CA PRO A 176 10.68 8.47 -12.00
C PRO A 176 10.94 8.29 -13.50
N TRP A 177 11.04 9.36 -14.29
CA TRP A 177 11.30 9.28 -15.73
C TRP A 177 12.65 8.64 -16.07
N GLU A 178 13.67 8.80 -15.23
CA GLU A 178 14.97 8.15 -15.45
C GLU A 178 14.89 6.62 -15.33
N VAL A 179 13.87 6.09 -14.66
CA VAL A 179 13.68 4.65 -14.40
C VAL A 179 12.80 3.99 -15.46
N ILE A 180 12.06 4.77 -16.27
CA ILE A 180 11.14 4.25 -17.29
C ILE A 180 11.81 3.30 -18.30
N PRO A 181 13.04 3.55 -18.80
CA PRO A 181 13.74 2.62 -19.69
C PRO A 181 13.89 1.24 -19.05
N SER A 182 14.42 1.20 -17.82
CA SER A 182 14.61 -0.01 -17.02
C SER A 182 13.29 -0.71 -16.67
N ALA A 183 12.25 0.07 -16.35
CA ALA A 183 10.92 -0.45 -16.08
C ALA A 183 10.34 -1.15 -17.32
N ARG A 184 10.50 -0.54 -18.51
CA ARG A 184 10.05 -1.14 -19.76
C ARG A 184 10.72 -2.48 -20.04
N GLU A 185 12.02 -2.62 -19.78
CA GLU A 185 12.72 -3.89 -19.98
C GLU A 185 12.21 -5.01 -19.06
N SER A 186 11.73 -4.64 -17.88
CA SER A 186 11.36 -5.56 -16.81
C SER A 186 9.89 -5.97 -16.87
N LEU A 187 9.02 -5.09 -17.36
CA LEU A 187 7.61 -5.38 -17.60
C LEU A 187 7.40 -6.44 -18.68
N MET A 188 6.44 -7.34 -18.48
CA MET A 188 5.93 -8.21 -19.53
C MET A 188 5.18 -7.41 -20.62
N GLY A 189 4.96 -8.00 -21.79
CA GLY A 189 4.08 -7.41 -22.80
C GLY A 189 2.67 -7.13 -22.25
N GLY A 190 2.19 -5.89 -22.38
CA GLY A 190 0.91 -5.45 -21.84
C GLY A 190 0.90 -5.13 -20.33
N GLY A 191 2.03 -5.34 -19.64
CA GLY A 191 2.22 -4.96 -18.24
C GLY A 191 2.11 -3.45 -18.02
N VAL A 192 1.85 -3.05 -16.78
CA VAL A 192 1.46 -1.68 -16.43
C VAL A 192 2.55 -0.97 -15.63
N LEU A 193 2.87 0.24 -16.03
CA LEU A 193 3.67 1.17 -15.24
C LEU A 193 2.74 2.16 -14.55
N ILE A 194 2.95 2.36 -13.25
CA ILE A 194 2.19 3.29 -12.41
C ILE A 194 3.20 4.20 -11.73
N VAL A 195 2.99 5.51 -11.84
CA VAL A 195 3.88 6.53 -11.30
C VAL A 195 3.09 7.49 -10.43
N PHE A 196 3.56 7.74 -9.21
CA PHE A 196 2.99 8.71 -8.29
C PHE A 196 3.93 9.91 -8.14
N VAL A 197 3.47 11.12 -8.48
CA VAL A 197 4.29 12.34 -8.42
C VAL A 197 3.50 13.56 -7.91
N PRO A 198 4.13 14.49 -7.17
CA PRO A 198 3.43 15.63 -6.57
C PRO A 198 3.31 16.87 -7.46
N THR A 199 4.00 16.96 -8.61
CA THR A 199 4.01 18.21 -9.40
C THR A 199 3.67 18.00 -10.87
N TYR A 200 3.05 19.01 -11.49
CA TYR A 200 2.71 19.01 -12.92
C TYR A 200 3.93 18.85 -13.84
N VAL A 201 5.09 19.42 -13.46
CA VAL A 201 6.33 19.26 -14.24
C VAL A 201 6.78 17.79 -14.25
N GLN A 202 6.70 17.12 -13.10
CA GLN A 202 7.01 15.69 -13.03
C GLN A 202 5.99 14.85 -13.83
N VAL A 203 4.71 15.25 -13.87
CA VAL A 203 3.69 14.61 -14.73
C VAL A 203 4.08 14.74 -16.20
N GLU A 204 4.42 15.95 -16.66
CA GLU A 204 4.81 16.21 -18.04
C GLU A 204 6.04 15.40 -18.46
N GLN A 205 7.10 15.41 -17.63
CA GLN A 205 8.32 14.65 -17.86
C GLN A 205 8.08 13.14 -17.90
N THR A 206 7.25 12.63 -16.99
CA THR A 206 6.89 11.21 -16.94
C THR A 206 6.14 10.80 -18.21
N ILE A 207 5.13 11.56 -18.64
CA ILE A 207 4.33 11.24 -19.83
C ILE A 207 5.19 11.30 -21.10
N ALA A 208 6.06 12.32 -21.22
CA ALA A 208 6.97 12.44 -22.36
C ALA A 208 7.85 11.19 -22.50
N GLN A 209 8.49 10.79 -21.40
CA GLN A 209 9.33 9.61 -21.37
C GLN A 209 8.54 8.31 -21.59
N MET A 210 7.32 8.19 -21.06
CA MET A 210 6.45 7.03 -21.34
C MET A 210 6.15 6.89 -22.84
N LYS A 211 5.93 8.01 -23.54
CA LYS A 211 5.70 8.01 -25.00
C LYS A 211 6.95 7.59 -25.78
N ASP A 212 8.12 8.15 -25.43
CA ASP A 212 9.40 7.81 -26.05
C ASP A 212 9.74 6.33 -25.92
N TYR A 213 9.25 5.71 -24.83
CA TYR A 213 9.43 4.30 -24.54
C TYR A 213 8.16 3.49 -24.81
N HIS A 214 7.33 3.89 -25.78
CA HIS A 214 6.19 3.14 -26.31
C HIS A 214 5.27 2.51 -25.24
N PHE A 215 4.93 3.30 -24.23
CA PHE A 215 3.76 3.04 -23.39
C PHE A 215 2.52 3.62 -24.06
N PHE A 216 1.43 2.87 -23.97
CA PHE A 216 0.13 3.21 -24.56
C PHE A 216 -0.94 3.26 -23.47
N GLN A 217 -2.13 3.75 -23.82
CA GLN A 217 -3.22 3.97 -22.85
C GLN A 217 -2.74 4.79 -21.65
N ILE A 218 -1.98 5.85 -21.94
CA ILE A 218 -1.42 6.71 -20.89
C ILE A 218 -2.56 7.56 -20.31
N GLU A 219 -2.76 7.44 -19.00
CA GLU A 219 -3.72 8.23 -18.25
C GLU A 219 -2.99 8.98 -17.14
N ALA A 220 -3.38 10.23 -16.88
CA ALA A 220 -2.88 11.00 -15.76
C ALA A 220 -4.03 11.72 -15.05
N PHE A 221 -4.15 11.54 -13.74
CA PHE A 221 -5.25 12.06 -12.95
C PHE A 221 -4.87 12.23 -11.48
N GLU A 222 -5.67 12.97 -10.73
CA GLU A 222 -5.62 13.06 -9.27
C GLU A 222 -6.93 12.53 -8.66
N ILE A 223 -6.90 12.11 -7.39
CA ILE A 223 -8.10 11.66 -6.69
C ILE A 223 -8.39 12.56 -5.50
N ILE A 224 -9.62 13.08 -5.45
CA ILE A 224 -10.09 13.93 -4.35
C ILE A 224 -11.12 13.18 -3.52
N ARG A 225 -10.75 12.82 -2.28
CA ARG A 225 -11.68 12.27 -1.29
C ARG A 225 -12.33 13.40 -0.47
N ARG A 226 -13.66 13.55 -0.59
CA ARG A 226 -14.44 14.54 0.18
C ARG A 226 -15.26 13.87 1.29
N ASP A 227 -14.72 13.84 2.50
CA ASP A 227 -15.41 13.25 3.65
C ASP A 227 -16.62 14.09 4.10
N LEU A 228 -17.66 13.40 4.60
CA LEU A 228 -18.85 14.00 5.20
C LEU A 228 -18.87 13.80 6.72
N THR A 229 -19.50 14.72 7.43
CA THR A 229 -19.90 14.51 8.82
C THR A 229 -20.96 13.41 8.89
N THR A 230 -20.87 12.55 9.90
CA THR A 230 -21.81 11.43 10.09
C THR A 230 -22.89 11.71 11.14
N ARG A 231 -23.06 12.97 11.55
CA ARG A 231 -24.08 13.37 12.54
C ARG A 231 -25.43 13.55 11.85
N ILE A 232 -26.42 12.76 12.26
CA ILE A 232 -27.79 12.87 11.78
C ILE A 232 -28.33 14.29 11.99
N GLY A 233 -28.97 14.86 10.98
CA GLY A 233 -29.44 16.26 10.96
C GLY A 233 -28.35 17.31 10.72
N ALA A 234 -27.09 16.89 10.55
CA ALA A 234 -25.95 17.76 10.30
C ALA A 234 -24.95 17.13 9.32
N ILE A 235 -25.44 16.34 8.35
CA ILE A 235 -24.62 15.73 7.29
C ILE A 235 -24.22 16.83 6.31
N ARG A 236 -22.92 17.06 6.16
CA ARG A 236 -22.31 18.03 5.25
C ARG A 236 -20.83 17.69 5.07
N PRO A 237 -20.14 18.26 4.06
CA PRO A 237 -18.70 18.08 3.97
C PRO A 237 -17.96 18.53 5.23
N VAL A 238 -16.89 17.80 5.57
CA VAL A 238 -15.97 18.22 6.64
C VAL A 238 -15.30 19.53 6.26
N THR A 239 -15.10 20.40 7.25
CA THR A 239 -14.55 21.74 7.03
C THR A 239 -13.11 21.71 6.52
N ARG A 240 -12.29 20.81 7.09
CA ARG A 240 -10.90 20.59 6.65
C ARG A 240 -10.83 19.25 5.93
N MET A 241 -10.22 19.25 4.75
CA MET A 241 -9.93 18.06 3.97
C MET A 241 -8.47 18.06 3.52
N ILE A 242 -8.01 16.91 3.08
CA ILE A 242 -6.77 16.81 2.31
C ILE A 242 -7.14 17.22 0.88
N GLY A 243 -6.57 18.35 0.44
CA GLY A 243 -6.91 18.94 -0.86
C GLY A 243 -6.15 18.34 -2.03
N PHE A 244 -4.95 17.81 -1.77
CA PHE A 244 -4.06 17.24 -2.77
C PHE A 244 -3.07 16.28 -2.09
N THR A 245 -2.74 15.20 -2.77
CA THR A 245 -1.74 14.21 -2.35
C THR A 245 -0.67 14.05 -3.42
N GLY A 246 -1.09 13.73 -4.65
CA GLY A 246 -0.24 13.60 -5.82
C GLY A 246 -1.07 13.24 -7.06
N PHE A 247 -0.40 13.18 -8.20
CA PHE A 247 -0.93 12.68 -9.46
C PHE A 247 -0.53 11.21 -9.64
N LEU A 248 -1.46 10.43 -10.17
CA LEU A 248 -1.22 9.09 -10.67
C LEU A 248 -1.11 9.16 -12.20
N ILE A 249 -0.01 8.66 -12.74
CA ILE A 249 0.14 8.39 -14.16
C ILE A 249 0.20 6.87 -14.35
N THR A 250 -0.57 6.36 -15.30
CA THR A 250 -0.53 4.94 -15.67
C THR A 250 -0.29 4.79 -17.16
N GLY A 251 0.25 3.64 -17.57
CA GLY A 251 0.37 3.30 -18.98
C GLY A 251 0.87 1.87 -19.17
N ARG A 252 0.59 1.30 -20.33
CA ARG A 252 0.82 -0.12 -20.62
C ARG A 252 1.91 -0.32 -21.65
N LYS A 253 2.79 -1.28 -21.42
CA LYS A 253 3.87 -1.64 -22.34
C LYS A 253 3.29 -2.22 -23.62
N GLY A 254 3.40 -1.48 -24.74
CA GLY A 254 3.10 -2.02 -26.06
C GLY A 254 4.32 -2.73 -26.66
N LEU A 255 4.08 -3.86 -27.32
CA LEU A 255 5.09 -4.57 -28.11
C LEU A 255 5.06 -4.02 -29.54
N VAL A 256 6.00 -3.15 -29.88
CA VAL A 256 6.06 -2.55 -31.22
C VAL A 256 6.91 -3.44 -32.11
N ASN A 257 6.27 -4.09 -33.09
CA ASN A 257 6.94 -4.90 -34.12
C ASN A 257 7.42 -4.01 -35.29
N ASN A 258 8.21 -2.96 -35.00
CA ASN A 258 9.05 -2.14 -35.91
C ASN A 258 9.03 -0.66 -35.49
N PRO A 259 10.16 -0.08 -35.04
CA PRO A 259 10.23 1.32 -34.59
C PRO A 259 10.20 2.37 -35.73
N SER A 260 9.98 1.99 -36.99
CA SER A 260 10.20 2.85 -38.16
C SER A 260 8.94 3.37 -38.87
N LYS A 261 7.74 3.26 -38.28
CA LYS A 261 6.48 3.65 -38.96
C LYS A 261 5.50 4.56 -38.20
N GLU A 262 5.86 5.12 -37.05
CA GLU A 262 4.92 5.95 -36.25
C GLU A 262 5.17 7.47 -36.32
N ASN A 263 5.68 7.97 -37.46
CA ASN A 263 5.63 9.40 -37.78
C ASN A 263 4.61 9.69 -38.90
N GLU A 264 3.37 9.22 -38.73
CA GLU A 264 2.19 9.71 -39.47
C GLU A 264 1.02 9.96 -38.52
#